data_AF-A0A8J6JP31-F1
#
_entry.id   AF-A0A8J6JP31-F1
#
_cell.length_a   1.000
_cell.length_b   1.000
_cell.length_c   1.000
_cell.angle_alpha   90.00
_cell.angle_beta   90.00
_cell.angle_gamma   90.00
#
_symmetry.space_group_name_H-M   'P 1'
#
loop_
_entity.id
_entity.type
_entity.pdbx_description
1 polymer ?
#
loop_
_entity_poly.entity_id
_entity_poly.type
_entity_poly.pdbx_seq_one_letter_code
_entity_poly.pdbx_strand_id
1 'polypeptide(L)'
;MPRRAAPLPPGVPDQPHGNTHATTKDNTAQQGIQLKQSITVPEGVKPEVEEQQGKKYTKFKALKYKTQMVAGTIHYVKVSVGNGKCIHLQILVPLDGPKPMLLGTQPEKTEDDEIEYFP
;
A
#
# COMPACT_ATOMS: atom_id res chain seq x y z
N MET A 1 2.63 34.58 -36.31
CA MET A 1 1.78 35.77 -36.03
C MET A 1 0.31 35.38 -36.21
N PRO A 2 -0.62 35.87 -35.37
CA PRO A 2 -1.78 35.13 -34.86
C PRO A 2 -3.11 35.50 -35.53
N ARG A 3 -4.13 34.62 -35.47
CA ARG A 3 -5.55 35.00 -35.67
C ARG A 3 -6.44 34.23 -34.68
N ARG A 4 -6.65 34.82 -33.50
CA ARG A 4 -7.92 35.38 -32.97
C ARG A 4 -8.95 34.31 -32.57
N ALA A 5 -9.09 34.14 -31.26
CA ALA A 5 -10.26 33.55 -30.63
C ALA A 5 -11.51 34.39 -30.93
N ALA A 6 -12.63 33.73 -31.23
CA ALA A 6 -13.95 34.36 -31.27
C ALA A 6 -14.62 34.22 -29.89
N PRO A 7 -15.31 35.26 -29.38
CA PRO A 7 -15.92 35.25 -28.06
C PRO A 7 -17.22 34.42 -28.05
N LEU A 8 -17.42 33.65 -26.98
CA LEU A 8 -18.69 32.97 -26.71
C LEU A 8 -19.76 34.02 -26.29
N PRO A 9 -21.03 33.88 -26.73
CA PRO A 9 -22.08 34.83 -26.37
C PRO A 9 -22.46 34.74 -24.89
N PRO A 10 -22.89 35.86 -24.26
CA PRO A 10 -23.28 35.91 -22.87
C PRO A 10 -24.65 35.24 -22.66
N GLY A 11 -24.84 34.69 -21.46
CA GLY A 11 -25.90 33.74 -21.15
C GLY A 11 -27.33 34.29 -21.11
N VAL A 12 -28.26 33.34 -21.06
CA VAL A 12 -29.58 33.51 -20.45
C VAL A 12 -29.81 32.39 -19.41
N PRO A 13 -30.19 32.76 -18.17
CA PRO A 13 -30.73 31.86 -17.12
C PRO A 13 -32.20 31.56 -17.47
N ASP A 14 -32.89 30.53 -16.97
CA ASP A 14 -33.39 30.33 -15.59
C ASP A 14 -34.31 29.09 -15.70
N GLN A 15 -33.98 27.93 -15.12
CA GLN A 15 -34.46 27.41 -13.83
C GLN A 15 -35.87 26.72 -13.89
N PRO A 16 -36.37 26.09 -12.81
CA PRO A 16 -36.40 24.64 -12.51
C PRO A 16 -37.83 24.02 -12.58
N HIS A 17 -38.01 22.75 -12.17
CA HIS A 17 -39.17 22.08 -11.52
C HIS A 17 -39.01 20.57 -11.79
N GLY A 18 -38.96 19.59 -10.89
CA GLY A 18 -39.03 19.45 -9.43
C GLY A 18 -38.67 17.97 -9.14
N ASN A 19 -37.86 17.67 -8.12
CA ASN A 19 -38.26 17.05 -6.83
C ASN A 19 -39.13 15.77 -6.98
N THR A 20 -38.92 14.63 -6.31
CA THR A 20 -38.15 14.30 -5.11
C THR A 20 -38.11 12.76 -4.91
N HIS A 21 -36.92 12.25 -4.55
CA HIS A 21 -36.62 11.21 -3.55
C HIS A 21 -36.86 9.71 -3.85
N ALA A 22 -35.73 9.01 -4.03
CA ALA A 22 -35.39 7.91 -3.14
C ALA A 22 -34.02 8.21 -2.51
N THR A 23 -34.03 8.88 -1.35
CA THR A 23 -32.87 9.07 -0.48
C THR A 23 -32.90 8.00 0.60
N THR A 24 -31.89 7.13 0.57
CA THR A 24 -31.41 6.36 1.73
C THR A 24 -30.05 6.97 2.05
N LYS A 25 -29.94 7.90 3.01
CA LYS A 25 -29.48 7.65 4.39
C LYS A 25 -28.31 6.65 4.39
N ASP A 26 -27.07 7.06 4.58
CA ASP A 26 -26.56 7.45 5.90
C ASP A 26 -25.24 8.23 5.79
N ASN A 27 -25.03 9.09 6.78
CA ASN A 27 -23.91 10.01 6.94
C ASN A 27 -22.83 9.36 7.82
N THR A 28 -21.69 10.05 8.00
CA THR A 28 -20.73 9.85 9.13
C THR A 28 -19.52 8.95 8.85
N ALA A 29 -18.37 9.55 8.54
CA ALA A 29 -17.25 9.65 9.48
C ALA A 29 -15.95 10.03 8.76
N GLN A 30 -15.30 11.05 9.30
CA GLN A 30 -13.95 11.46 9.00
C GLN A 30 -12.97 10.29 9.13
N GLN A 31 -11.96 10.21 8.26
CA GLN A 31 -10.68 9.67 8.70
C GLN A 31 -9.55 10.34 7.92
N GLY A 32 -8.88 11.29 8.55
CA GLY A 32 -7.44 11.41 8.30
C GLY A 32 -6.88 10.01 8.52
N ILE A 33 -6.42 9.38 7.45
CA ILE A 33 -5.96 8.00 7.52
C ILE A 33 -4.57 8.02 8.16
N GLN A 34 -4.53 8.13 9.49
CA GLN A 34 -3.63 7.28 10.23
C GLN A 34 -4.18 5.87 10.03
N LEU A 35 -3.92 5.31 8.86
CA LEU A 35 -4.28 3.94 8.57
C LEU A 35 -3.56 3.15 9.68
N LYS A 36 -4.33 2.50 10.52
CA LYS A 36 -3.90 1.38 11.34
C LYS A 36 -3.56 0.30 10.32
N GLN A 37 -2.41 0.44 9.65
CA GLN A 37 -2.08 -0.35 8.49
C GLN A 37 -1.68 -1.72 9.02
N SER A 38 -2.68 -2.59 9.19
CA SER A 38 -2.48 -4.01 9.33
C SER A 38 -1.80 -4.47 8.05
N ILE A 39 -0.47 -4.50 8.07
CA ILE A 39 0.24 -5.09 6.96
C ILE A 39 0.04 -6.59 6.98
N THR A 40 -0.39 -7.09 5.84
CA THR A 40 -0.51 -8.50 5.57
C THR A 40 0.66 -8.88 4.68
N VAL A 41 1.48 -9.82 5.14
CA VAL A 41 2.48 -10.46 4.28
C VAL A 41 1.72 -11.31 3.26
N PRO A 42 2.05 -11.26 1.96
CA PRO A 42 1.46 -12.15 0.97
C PRO A 42 1.66 -13.63 1.35
N GLU A 43 0.66 -14.47 1.16
CA GLU A 43 0.71 -15.89 1.56
C GLU A 43 1.86 -16.66 0.91
N GLY A 44 2.30 -16.27 -0.29
CA GLY A 44 3.42 -16.89 -1.00
C GLY A 44 4.80 -16.49 -0.49
N VAL A 45 4.92 -15.40 0.28
CA VAL A 45 6.24 -14.92 0.74
C VAL A 45 6.76 -15.72 1.92
N LYS A 46 5.89 -16.16 2.84
CA LYS A 46 6.30 -16.98 3.98
C LYS A 46 7.04 -18.26 3.54
N PRO A 47 6.48 -19.14 2.68
CA PRO A 47 7.17 -20.36 2.28
C PRO A 47 8.48 -20.07 1.53
N GLU A 48 8.54 -18.99 0.75
CA GLU A 48 9.77 -18.57 0.05
C GLU A 48 10.89 -18.17 1.03
N VAL A 49 10.54 -17.48 2.11
CA VAL A 49 11.49 -17.13 3.19
C VAL A 49 11.94 -18.38 3.95
N GLU A 50 11.01 -19.32 4.24
CA GLU A 50 11.32 -20.58 4.92
C GLU A 50 12.24 -21.48 4.08
N GLU A 51 12.04 -21.51 2.76
CA GLU A 51 12.87 -22.23 1.80
C GLU A 51 14.28 -21.60 1.70
N GLN A 52 14.36 -20.27 1.55
CA GLN A 52 15.64 -19.56 1.50
C GLN A 52 16.49 -19.76 2.77
N GLN A 53 15.84 -19.85 3.94
CA GLN A 53 16.55 -20.03 5.20
C GLN A 53 16.69 -21.48 5.66
N GLY A 54 16.07 -22.42 4.96
CA GLY A 54 16.02 -23.83 5.36
C GLY A 54 15.41 -24.05 6.75
N LYS A 55 14.53 -23.14 7.20
CA LYS A 55 13.94 -23.14 8.55
C LYS A 55 12.48 -22.77 8.49
N LYS A 56 11.66 -23.43 9.30
CA LYS A 56 10.24 -23.11 9.44
C LYS A 56 9.99 -22.09 10.53
N TYR A 57 9.06 -21.18 10.29
CA TYR A 57 8.63 -20.15 11.21
C TYR A 57 7.20 -20.39 11.67
N THR A 58 7.05 -20.69 12.96
CA THR A 58 5.75 -20.87 13.60
C THR A 58 4.99 -19.54 13.72
N LYS A 59 5.73 -18.44 13.85
CA LYS A 59 5.21 -17.08 13.91
C LYS A 59 5.67 -16.33 12.67
N PHE A 60 4.79 -15.56 12.05
CA PHE A 60 5.13 -14.72 10.89
C PHE A 60 4.26 -13.47 10.94
N LYS A 61 4.57 -12.58 11.89
CA LYS A 61 3.75 -11.41 12.16
C LYS A 61 4.46 -10.16 11.67
N ALA A 62 3.86 -9.43 10.74
CA ALA A 62 4.36 -8.11 10.38
C ALA A 62 4.22 -7.14 11.56
N LEU A 63 5.32 -6.46 11.89
CA LEU A 63 5.39 -5.48 12.96
C LEU A 63 5.35 -4.05 12.43
N LYS A 64 6.14 -3.79 11.38
CA LYS A 64 6.33 -2.47 10.78
C LYS A 64 6.57 -2.64 9.29
N TYR A 65 6.44 -1.54 8.57
CA TYR A 65 6.87 -1.47 7.19
C TYR A 65 7.25 -0.07 6.76
N LYS A 66 7.95 -0.03 5.63
CA LYS A 66 8.20 1.16 4.84
C LYS A 66 7.86 0.87 3.39
N THR A 67 7.53 1.91 2.66
CA THR A 67 7.23 1.82 1.24
C THR A 67 8.14 2.78 0.48
N GLN A 68 8.57 2.37 -0.71
CA GLN A 68 9.34 3.17 -1.65
C GLN A 68 8.66 3.15 -3.01
N MET A 69 8.33 4.33 -3.53
CA MET A 69 7.83 4.46 -4.89
C MET A 69 9.00 4.41 -5.88
N VAL A 70 8.91 3.52 -6.85
CA VAL A 70 9.86 3.35 -7.97
C VAL A 70 9.04 3.15 -9.26
N ALA A 71 9.57 2.49 -10.29
CA ALA A 71 8.77 1.94 -11.39
C ALA A 71 7.92 0.73 -10.93
N GLY A 72 7.14 0.93 -9.86
CA GLY A 72 6.64 -0.10 -8.95
C GLY A 72 6.48 0.48 -7.54
N THR A 73 6.10 -0.36 -6.60
CA THR A 73 6.09 -0.03 -5.18
C THR A 73 6.88 -1.09 -4.44
N ILE A 74 8.01 -0.72 -3.84
CA ILE A 74 8.77 -1.64 -2.98
C ILE A 74 8.24 -1.49 -1.55
N HIS A 75 7.82 -2.58 -0.95
CA HIS A 75 7.43 -2.68 0.45
C HIS A 75 8.52 -3.38 1.24
N TYR A 76 9.13 -2.65 2.16
CA TYR A 76 10.02 -3.20 3.15
C TYR A 76 9.19 -3.58 4.38
N VAL A 77 9.02 -4.86 4.65
CA VAL A 77 8.18 -5.37 5.73
C VAL A 77 9.05 -6.01 6.80
N LYS A 78 8.93 -5.54 8.04
CA LYS A 78 9.55 -6.19 9.19
C LYS A 78 8.61 -7.23 9.75
N VAL A 79 9.05 -8.48 9.74
CA VAL A 79 8.29 -9.62 10.23
C VAL A 79 8.95 -10.22 11.45
N SER A 80 8.22 -10.28 12.56
CA SER A 80 8.60 -11.07 13.74
C SER A 80 8.35 -12.54 13.47
N VAL A 81 9.40 -13.33 13.64
CA VAL A 81 9.35 -14.79 13.53
C VAL A 81 9.33 -15.50 14.89
N GLY A 82 9.21 -14.74 15.97
CA GLY A 82 9.25 -15.26 17.34
C GLY A 82 10.66 -15.25 17.94
N ASN A 83 10.75 -15.52 19.24
CA ASN A 83 11.99 -15.53 20.02
C ASN A 83 12.79 -14.20 19.94
N GLY A 84 12.10 -13.06 19.81
CA GLY A 84 12.72 -11.74 19.63
C GLY A 84 13.42 -11.55 18.28
N LYS A 85 13.32 -12.52 17.37
CA LYS A 85 13.92 -12.46 16.03
C LYS A 85 12.94 -11.88 15.03
N CYS A 86 13.49 -11.08 14.13
CA CYS A 86 12.82 -10.47 13.01
C CYS A 86 13.54 -10.76 11.70
N ILE A 87 12.79 -10.64 10.62
CA ILE A 87 13.27 -10.72 9.25
C ILE A 87 12.76 -9.46 8.54
N HIS A 88 13.64 -8.78 7.81
CA HIS A 88 13.21 -7.71 6.92
C HIS A 88 12.99 -8.31 5.53
N LEU A 89 11.82 -8.06 4.96
CA LEU A 89 11.41 -8.54 3.65
C LEU A 89 11.33 -7.37 2.70
N GLN A 90 11.81 -7.54 1.49
CA GLN A 90 11.68 -6.54 0.43
C GLN A 90 10.78 -7.11 -0.65
N ILE A 91 9.59 -6.54 -0.81
CA ILE A 91 8.56 -7.02 -1.71
C ILE A 91 8.32 -5.97 -2.78
N LEU A 92 8.61 -6.28 -4.04
CA LEU A 92 8.26 -5.44 -5.18
C LEU A 92 6.84 -5.74 -5.62
N VAL A 93 6.00 -4.71 -5.60
CA VAL A 93 4.69 -4.69 -6.22
C VAL A 93 4.83 -3.94 -7.55
N PRO A 94 4.85 -4.63 -8.70
CA PRO A 94 4.85 -3.97 -10.01
C PRO A 94 3.57 -3.16 -10.22
N LEU A 95 3.64 -2.04 -10.95
CA LEU A 95 2.48 -1.19 -11.25
C LEU A 95 1.44 -1.90 -12.13
N ASP A 96 1.92 -2.68 -13.11
CA ASP A 96 1.10 -3.37 -14.12
C ASP A 96 1.29 -4.89 -14.08
N GLY A 97 1.84 -5.42 -12.97
CA GLY A 97 2.14 -6.85 -12.86
C GLY A 97 1.13 -7.62 -12.02
N PRO A 98 0.93 -8.92 -12.30
CA PRO A 98 -0.16 -9.69 -11.72
C PRO A 98 0.06 -10.08 -10.25
N LYS A 99 1.31 -10.06 -9.74
CA LYS A 99 1.62 -10.48 -8.37
C LYS A 99 2.81 -9.75 -7.75
N PRO A 100 2.81 -9.55 -6.42
CA PRO A 100 3.99 -9.12 -5.68
C PRO A 100 5.12 -10.15 -5.77
N MET A 101 6.36 -9.68 -5.78
CA MET A 101 7.56 -10.51 -5.84
C MET A 101 8.49 -10.18 -4.67
N LEU A 102 9.01 -11.20 -3.99
CA LEU A 102 10.05 -11.01 -2.99
C LEU A 102 11.37 -10.72 -3.72
N LEU A 103 11.91 -9.52 -3.51
CA LEU A 103 13.23 -9.14 -4.01
C LEU A 103 14.33 -9.68 -3.12
N GLY A 104 14.10 -9.72 -1.81
CA GLY A 104 15.13 -10.10 -0.86
C GLY A 104 14.61 -10.29 0.55
N THR A 105 15.42 -11.01 1.34
CA THR A 105 15.19 -11.24 2.75
C THR A 105 16.46 -10.95 3.52
N GLN A 106 16.32 -10.29 4.68
CA GLN A 106 17.41 -10.12 5.63
C GLN A 106 17.05 -10.82 6.93
N PRO A 107 17.64 -12.00 7.19
CA PRO A 107 17.48 -12.69 8.45
C PRO A 107 18.24 -12.02 9.59
N GLU A 108 18.07 -12.57 10.80
CA GLU A 108 18.87 -12.22 11.98
C GLU A 108 18.72 -10.77 12.47
N LYS A 109 17.62 -10.12 12.09
CA LYS A 109 17.24 -8.81 12.63
C LYS A 109 16.50 -8.96 13.96
N THR A 110 16.37 -7.87 14.70
CA THR A 110 15.64 -7.82 15.99
C THR A 110 14.47 -6.86 15.89
N GLU A 111 13.58 -6.82 16.91
CA GLU A 111 12.45 -5.90 16.96
C GLU A 111 12.86 -4.41 17.07
N ASP A 112 14.07 -4.16 17.53
CA ASP A 112 14.66 -2.82 17.66
C ASP A 112 15.25 -2.31 16.33
N ASP A 113 15.76 -3.22 15.49
CA ASP A 113 16.41 -2.89 14.20
C ASP A 113 15.48 -2.07 13.29
N GLU A 114 15.90 -0.90 12.82
CA GLU A 114 15.04 -0.13 11.94
C GLU A 114 14.94 -0.80 10.56
N ILE A 115 13.81 -0.64 9.88
CA ILE A 115 13.69 -1.04 8.47
C ILE A 115 14.60 -0.12 7.66
N GLU A 116 15.74 -0.64 7.23
CA GLU A 116 16.64 0.09 6.34
C GLU A 116 16.33 -0.22 4.87
N TYR A 117 16.72 0.71 4.02
CA TYR A 117 16.66 0.55 2.56
C TYR A 117 17.95 -0.09 2.11
N PHE A 118 17.88 -1.32 1.62
CA PHE A 118 19.04 -2.04 1.10
C PHE A 118 18.98 -2.07 -0.43
N PRO A 119 20.11 -1.84 -1.12
CA PRO A 119 20.22 -1.90 -2.58
C PRO A 119 20.14 -3.32 -3.13
#